data_AF-A0A7Z9SLC1-F1
#
_entry.id   AF-A0A7Z9SLC1-F1
#
_cell.length_a   1.000
_cell.length_b   1.000
_cell.length_c   1.000
_cell.angle_alpha   90.00
_cell.angle_beta   90.00
_cell.angle_gamma   90.00
#
_symmetry.space_group_name_H-M   'P 1'
#
loop_
_entity.id
_entity.type
_entity.pdbx_description
1 polymer ?
#
loop_
_entity_poly.entity_id
_entity_poly.type
_entity_poly.pdbx_seq_one_letter_code
_entity_poly.pdbx_strand_id
1 'polypeptide(L)' 'MCGLFGALYHPHLASVDIDNFAKKALSALDHRGPDDSGTWKDSSSRIILGHTRLSILDLTEA' A
#
# COMPACT_ATOMS: atom_id res chain seq x y z
N MET A 1 -5.23 12.75 -6.61
CA MET A 1 -3.88 12.59 -7.17
C MET A 1 -3.37 11.16 -7.08
N CYS A 2 -3.91 10.21 -6.33
CA CYS A 2 -3.25 8.93 -6.03
C CYS A 2 -1.96 9.04 -5.21
N GLY A 3 -1.78 8.07 -4.32
CA GLY A 3 -0.58 7.88 -3.50
C GLY A 3 -0.03 6.48 -3.71
N LEU A 4 1.30 6.35 -3.71
CA LEU A 4 2.00 5.08 -3.87
C LEU A 4 3.01 4.94 -2.74
N PHE A 5 3.21 3.72 -2.26
CA PHE A 5 4.36 3.37 -1.43
C PHE A 5 4.93 2.02 -1.85
N GLY A 6 6.21 1.82 -1.53
CA GLY A 6 6.88 0.53 -1.65
C GLY A 6 7.88 0.36 -0.53
N ALA A 7 8.04 -0.86 -0.05
CA ALA A 7 9.03 -1.20 0.97
C ALA A 7 9.69 -2.55 0.68
N LEU A 8 10.99 -2.60 0.93
CA LEU A 8 11.76 -3.83 1.05
C LEU A 8 12.00 -4.10 2.53
N TYR A 9 11.80 -5.34 2.97
CA TYR A 9 12.02 -5.70 4.37
C TYR A 9 13.05 -6.82 4.50
N HIS A 10 13.80 -6.74 5.60
CA HIS A 10 14.89 -7.66 5.89
C HIS A 10 14.37 -8.95 6.56
N PRO A 11 14.98 -10.13 6.32
CA PRO A 11 14.52 -11.40 6.90
C PRO A 11 14.45 -11.41 8.44
N HIS A 12 15.32 -10.66 9.12
CA HIS A 12 15.31 -10.56 10.59
C HIS A 12 14.12 -9.76 11.15
N LEU A 13 13.33 -9.09 10.32
CA LEU A 13 12.09 -8.43 10.73
C LEU A 13 10.91 -9.42 10.78
N ALA A 14 11.17 -10.69 11.14
CA ALA A 14 10.15 -11.74 11.25
C ALA A 14 9.01 -11.40 12.22
N SER A 15 9.23 -10.45 13.13
CA SER A 15 8.23 -9.93 14.07
C SER A 15 7.52 -8.66 13.61
N VAL A 16 7.88 -8.09 12.45
CA VAL A 16 7.20 -6.91 11.93
C VAL A 16 5.90 -7.32 11.30
N ASP A 17 4.82 -6.76 11.84
CA ASP A 17 3.50 -6.80 11.24
C ASP A 17 3.48 -5.89 10.00
N ILE A 18 3.88 -6.47 8.86
CA ILE A 18 3.94 -5.79 7.56
C ILE A 18 2.56 -5.31 7.13
N ASP A 19 1.50 -6.03 7.47
CA ASP A 19 0.13 -5.65 7.11
C ASP A 19 -0.30 -4.40 7.91
N ASN A 20 0.05 -4.30 9.19
CA ASN A 20 -0.16 -3.08 9.99
C ASN A 20 0.71 -1.90 9.51
N PHE A 21 1.96 -2.15 9.11
CA PHE A 21 2.79 -1.13 8.48
C PHE A 21 2.12 -0.59 7.20
N ALA A 22 1.65 -1.48 6.33
CA ALA A 22 0.97 -1.11 5.10
C ALA A 22 -0.31 -0.31 5.37
N LYS A 23 -1.11 -0.71 6.35
CA LYS A 23 -2.31 0.02 6.76
C LYS A 23 -2.00 1.45 7.19
N LYS A 24 -0.93 1.65 7.97
CA LYS A 24 -0.49 3.00 8.38
C LYS A 24 0.03 3.82 7.20
N ALA A 25 0.78 3.20 6.30
CA ALA A 25 1.29 3.86 5.10
C ALA A 25 0.15 4.32 4.18
N LEU A 26 -0.87 3.48 3.96
CA LEU A 26 -2.06 3.84 3.21
C LEU A 26 -2.83 4.99 3.89
N SER A 27 -3.05 4.92 5.20
CA SER A 27 -3.74 5.98 5.94
C SER A 27 -3.03 7.34 5.86
N ALA A 28 -1.69 7.36 5.85
CA ALA A 28 -0.93 8.59 5.66
C ALA A 28 -1.08 9.17 4.24
N LEU A 29 -1.33 8.32 3.24
CA LEU A 29 -1.50 8.70 1.83
C LEU A 29 -2.95 8.93 1.40
N ASP A 30 -3.93 8.62 2.27
CA ASP A 30 -5.37 8.66 2.01
C ASP A 30 -5.83 9.98 1.38
N HIS A 31 -5.34 11.11 1.88
CA HIS A 31 -5.62 12.45 1.34
C HIS A 31 -5.29 12.63 -0.14
N ARG A 32 -4.45 11.77 -0.74
CA ARG A 32 -4.14 11.80 -2.18
C ARG A 32 -5.12 10.98 -3.02
N GLY A 33 -5.77 9.98 -2.43
CA GLY A 33 -6.62 9.01 -3.11
C GLY A 33 -7.60 8.32 -2.17
N PRO A 34 -8.69 9.01 -1.77
CA PRO A 34 -9.64 8.50 -0.79
C PRO A 34 -10.70 7.54 -1.36
N ASP A 35 -10.72 7.32 -2.69
CA ASP A 35 -11.79 6.53 -3.32
C ASP A 35 -11.55 5.03 -3.16
N ASP A 36 -10.29 4.60 -3.16
CA ASP A 36 -9.92 3.19 -2.99
C ASP A 36 -8.47 3.03 -2.50
N SER A 37 -8.13 1.89 -1.91
CA SER A 37 -6.75 1.57 -1.52
C SER A 37 -6.47 0.07 -1.58
N GLY A 38 -5.23 -0.28 -1.90
CA GLY A 38 -4.83 -1.67 -2.07
C GLY A 38 -3.37 -1.92 -1.74
N THR A 39 -3.05 -3.19 -1.49
CA THR A 39 -1.68 -3.65 -1.29
C THR A 39 -1.40 -4.90 -2.10
N TRP A 40 -0.16 -5.04 -2.54
CA TRP A 40 0.36 -6.26 -3.14
C TRP A 40 1.66 -6.63 -2.42
N LYS A 41 1.83 -7.90 -2.06
CA LYS A 41 3.01 -8.38 -1.36
C LYS A 41 3.59 -9.64 -2.00
N ASP A 42 4.91 -9.69 -2.07
CA ASP A 42 5.67 -10.90 -2.35
C ASP A 42 6.58 -11.22 -1.16
N SER A 43 6.24 -12.29 -0.45
CA SER A 43 6.96 -12.73 0.74
C SER A 43 8.33 -13.34 0.41
N SER A 44 8.49 -13.94 -0.77
CA SER A 44 9.75 -14.55 -1.21
C SER A 44 10.79 -13.48 -1.51
N SER A 45 10.37 -12.44 -2.22
CA SER A 45 11.21 -11.28 -2.56
C SER A 45 11.27 -10.23 -1.43
N ARG A 46 10.41 -10.35 -0.41
CA ARG A 46 10.26 -9.43 0.73
C ARG A 46 9.96 -8.00 0.28
N ILE A 47 8.99 -7.90 -0.62
CA ILE A 47 8.52 -6.64 -1.19
C ILE A 47 7.06 -6.45 -0.85
N ILE A 48 6.70 -5.23 -0.48
CA ILE A 48 5.30 -4.80 -0.42
C ILE A 48 5.15 -3.50 -1.20
N LEU A 49 4.08 -3.42 -1.97
CA LEU A 49 3.64 -2.24 -2.69
C LEU A 49 2.23 -1.89 -2.20
N GLY A 50 1.90 -0.60 -2.20
CA GLY A 50 0.53 -0.18 -1.96
C GLY A 50 0.18 1.13 -2.63
N HIS A 51 -1.12 1.34 -2.78
CA HIS A 51 -1.71 2.41 -3.56
C HIS A 51 -2.97 2.97 -2.86
N THR A 52 -3.17 4.27 -2.98
CA THR A 52 -4.42 4.99 -2.68
C THR A 52 -4.86 5.65 -3.97
N ARG A 53 -6.14 5.52 -4.35
CA ARG A 53 -6.68 5.91 -5.65
C ARG A 53 -7.60 7.11 -5.52
N LEU A 54 -7.38 8.14 -6.35
CA LEU A 54 -8.41 9.11 -6.68
C LEU A 54 -8.91 8.80 -8.09
N SER A 55 -10.15 8.32 -8.20
CA SER A 55 -10.82 7.93 -9.42
C SER A 55 -11.26 9.17 -10.19
N ILE A 56 -10.53 9.51 -11.25
CA ILE A 56 -10.85 10.64 -12.15
C ILE A 56 -11.32 10.12 -13.52
N LEU A 57 -10.72 9.02 -13.97
CA LEU A 57 -11.05 8.32 -15.21
C LEU A 57 -11.31 6.85 -14.86
N ASP A 58 -12.31 6.27 -15.52
CA ASP A 58 -12.81 4.92 -15.26
C ASP A 58 -13.22 4.72 -13.79
N LEU A 59 -14.40 5.25 -13.42
CA LEU A 59 -14.83 5.36 -12.01
C LEU A 59 -15.27 4.03 -11.38
N THR A 60 -15.08 2.91 -12.07
CA THR A 60 -15.33 1.58 -11.50
C THR A 60 -14.31 1.27 -10.40
N GLU A 61 -14.69 0.46 -9.42
CA GLU A 61 -13.80 0.00 -8.35
C GLU A 61 -12.65 -0.86 -8.91
N ALA A 62 -11.50 -0.91 -8.22
CA ALA A 62 -10.31 -1.62 -8.67
C ALA A 62 -10.28 -3.10 -8.25
#